data_AF-A0AAW4BJR0-F1
#
_entry.id   AF-A0AAW4BJR0-F1
#
_cell.length_a   1.000
_cell.length_b   1.000
_cell.length_c   1.000
_cell.angle_alpha   90.00
_cell.angle_beta   90.00
_cell.angle_gamma   90.00
#
_symmetry.space_group_name_H-M   'P 1'
#
loop_
_entity.id
_entity.type
_entity.pdbx_description
1 polymer ?
#
loop_
_entity_poly.entity_id
_entity_poly.type
_entity_poly.pdbx_seq_one_letter_code
_entity_poly.pdbx_strand_id
1 'polypeptide(L)'
;YLNMDCLDATRYLRELVATTPDIRTINLAKQNTIYCNSLTGQVNDHYQIDSYVSGELYLMAGNRLTPLRPVLAFHRTYEQGMVITGVSSYYLTNMLILLDRYGKLYFHVGKNHLDETGVVTSEP
;
A
#
# COMPACT_ATOMS: atom_id res chain seq x y z
N TYR A 1 7.67 -1.54 16.89
CA TYR A 1 8.34 -1.74 15.58
C TYR A 1 9.17 -0.54 15.19
N LEU A 2 8.61 0.68 15.21
CA LEU A 2 9.38 1.90 14.97
C LEU A 2 10.56 2.00 15.95
N ASN A 3 11.71 2.46 15.45
CA ASN A 3 13.03 2.50 16.12
C ASN A 3 13.74 1.17 16.37
N MET A 4 13.13 0.01 16.08
CA MET A 4 13.86 -1.26 16.06
C MET A 4 14.75 -1.32 14.82
N ASP A 5 15.86 -2.07 14.91
CA ASP A 5 16.61 -2.49 13.73
C ASP A 5 15.71 -3.35 12.83
N CYS A 6 15.93 -3.28 11.52
CA CYS A 6 15.08 -4.01 10.59
C CYS A 6 15.19 -5.53 10.78
N LEU A 7 16.36 -6.05 11.17
CA LEU A 7 16.55 -7.47 11.42
C LEU A 7 15.60 -7.99 12.50
N ASP A 8 15.39 -7.21 13.56
CA ASP A 8 14.46 -7.55 14.65
C ASP A 8 13.00 -7.29 14.26
N ALA A 9 12.73 -6.15 13.62
CA ALA A 9 11.37 -5.76 13.25
C ALA A 9 10.74 -6.72 12.22
N THR A 10 11.52 -7.19 11.24
CA THR A 10 11.01 -7.96 10.09
C THR A 10 10.20 -9.19 10.51
N ARG A 11 10.60 -9.89 11.59
CA ARG A 11 9.87 -11.06 12.09
C ARG A 11 8.43 -10.70 12.47
N TYR A 12 8.26 -9.65 13.27
CA TYR A 12 6.94 -9.21 13.70
C TYR A 12 6.11 -8.64 12.56
N LEU A 13 6.75 -7.90 11.63
CA LEU A 13 6.05 -7.38 10.47
C LEU A 13 5.52 -8.52 9.57
N ARG A 14 6.28 -9.60 9.42
CA ARG A 14 5.83 -10.80 8.67
C ARG A 14 4.67 -11.50 9.36
N GLU A 15 4.69 -11.61 10.69
CA GLU A 15 3.56 -12.16 11.45
C GLU A 15 2.30 -11.32 11.25
N LEU A 16 2.39 -9.99 11.32
CA LEU A 16 1.26 -9.10 11.07
C LEU A 16 0.71 -9.26 9.65
N VAL A 17 1.58 -9.29 8.64
CA VAL A 17 1.16 -9.52 7.24
C VAL A 17 0.50 -10.90 7.07
N ALA A 18 1.00 -11.94 7.74
CA ALA A 18 0.46 -13.30 7.63
C ALA A 18 -0.88 -13.48 8.37
N THR A 19 -1.15 -12.68 9.38
CA THR A 19 -2.34 -12.80 10.26
C THR A 19 -3.40 -11.75 10.00
N THR A 20 -3.09 -10.69 9.27
CA THR A 20 -4.03 -9.60 8.96
C THR A 20 -4.54 -9.74 7.52
N PRO A 21 -5.87 -9.86 7.31
CA PRO A 21 -6.44 -9.97 5.97
C PRO A 21 -6.03 -8.82 5.04
N ASP A 22 -5.84 -9.16 3.77
CA ASP A 22 -5.57 -8.25 2.64
C ASP A 22 -4.31 -7.37 2.76
N ILE A 23 -3.58 -7.43 3.86
CA ILE A 23 -2.29 -6.75 3.97
C ILE A 23 -1.26 -7.50 3.12
N ARG A 24 -0.61 -6.78 2.20
CA ARG A 24 0.43 -7.31 1.33
C ARG A 24 1.82 -6.97 1.85
N THR A 25 2.01 -5.76 2.36
CA THR A 25 3.29 -5.30 2.90
C THR A 25 3.09 -4.35 4.07
N ILE A 26 4.04 -4.36 5.00
CA ILE A 26 4.21 -3.31 6.00
C ILE A 26 5.64 -2.79 5.88
N ASN A 27 5.78 -1.48 5.86
CA ASN A 27 7.05 -0.80 5.72
C ASN A 27 7.25 0.15 6.90
N LEU A 28 8.46 0.22 7.41
CA LEU A 28 8.88 1.23 8.38
C LEU A 28 9.79 2.23 7.67
N ALA A 29 9.54 3.51 7.90
CA ALA A 29 10.26 4.59 7.25
C ALA A 29 10.67 5.69 8.23
N LYS A 30 11.70 6.43 7.84
CA LYS A 30 12.16 7.66 8.49
C LYS A 30 12.58 8.64 7.41
N GLN A 31 12.22 9.91 7.55
CA GLN A 31 12.63 10.98 6.61
C GLN A 31 12.40 10.61 5.14
N ASN A 32 11.19 10.11 4.83
CA ASN A 32 10.77 9.69 3.48
C ASN A 32 11.56 8.51 2.88
N THR A 33 12.30 7.78 3.70
CA THR A 33 13.07 6.59 3.29
C THR A 33 12.57 5.37 4.06
N ILE A 34 12.16 4.35 3.33
CA ILE A 34 11.82 3.03 3.87
C ILE A 34 13.13 2.33 4.23
N TYR A 35 13.28 2.00 5.51
CA TYR A 35 14.45 1.27 6.01
C TYR A 35 14.16 -0.21 6.25
N CYS A 36 12.88 -0.59 6.34
CA CYS A 36 12.46 -1.96 6.58
C CYS A 36 11.17 -2.30 5.85
N ASN A 37 11.15 -3.44 5.17
CA ASN A 37 10.02 -3.96 4.42
C ASN A 37 9.72 -5.40 4.87
N SER A 38 8.47 -5.71 5.16
CA SER A 38 8.06 -7.04 5.65
C SER A 38 8.40 -8.20 4.69
N LEU A 39 8.45 -7.94 3.38
CA LEU A 39 8.77 -8.91 2.36
C LEU A 39 10.28 -9.09 2.23
N THR A 40 11.00 -8.02 1.94
CA THR A 40 12.43 -8.05 1.56
C THR A 40 13.40 -7.82 2.72
N GLY A 41 12.92 -7.39 3.89
CA GLY A 41 13.75 -7.03 5.02
C GLY A 41 14.34 -5.63 4.87
N GLN A 42 15.64 -5.48 5.15
CA GLN A 42 16.32 -4.19 5.13
C GLN A 42 16.43 -3.67 3.69
N VAL A 43 16.03 -2.42 3.49
CA VAL A 43 16.05 -1.71 2.20
C VAL A 43 16.41 -0.25 2.43
N ASN A 44 16.63 0.50 1.35
CA ASN A 44 16.89 1.94 1.40
C ASN A 44 16.13 2.62 0.25
N ASP A 45 14.81 2.49 0.29
CA ASP A 45 13.94 2.92 -0.81
C ASP A 45 13.27 4.24 -0.45
N HIS A 46 13.43 5.24 -1.32
CA HIS A 46 12.76 6.53 -1.13
C HIS A 46 11.32 6.47 -1.64
N TYR A 47 10.40 7.15 -0.96
CA TYR A 47 9.02 7.28 -1.41
C TYR A 47 8.58 8.74 -1.47
N GLN A 48 7.65 9.04 -2.37
CA GLN A 48 7.12 10.38 -2.58
C GLN A 48 5.85 10.56 -1.76
N ILE A 49 5.95 11.35 -0.68
CA ILE A 49 4.79 11.65 0.17
C ILE A 49 3.72 12.46 -0.57
N ASP A 50 4.11 13.28 -1.55
CA ASP A 50 3.19 14.11 -2.34
C ASP A 50 2.23 13.29 -3.22
N SER A 51 2.54 12.01 -3.43
CA SER A 51 1.63 11.07 -4.11
C SER A 51 0.44 10.66 -3.23
N TYR A 52 0.53 10.87 -1.91
CA TYR A 52 -0.51 10.53 -0.96
C TYR A 52 -1.51 11.68 -0.80
N VAL A 53 -2.78 11.37 -1.01
CA VAL A 53 -3.89 12.28 -0.71
C VAL A 53 -3.88 12.59 0.78
N SER A 54 -3.81 13.87 1.11
CA SER A 54 -3.67 14.38 2.47
C SER A 54 -2.47 13.80 3.23
N GLY A 55 -1.45 13.29 2.53
CA GLY A 55 -0.29 12.63 3.13
C GLY A 55 -0.60 11.25 3.74
N GLU A 56 -1.77 10.67 3.46
CA GLU A 56 -2.23 9.44 4.12
C GLU A 56 -2.53 8.28 3.18
N LEU A 57 -3.17 8.53 2.04
CA LEU A 57 -3.69 7.47 1.19
C LEU A 57 -3.19 7.60 -0.24
N TYR A 58 -2.63 6.53 -0.80
CA TYR A 58 -2.19 6.50 -2.19
C TYR A 58 -2.63 5.22 -2.87
N LEU A 59 -3.39 5.36 -3.96
CA LEU A 59 -3.71 4.24 -4.84
C LEU A 59 -2.60 4.10 -5.89
N MET A 60 -1.77 3.08 -5.74
CA MET A 60 -0.67 2.78 -6.64
C MET A 60 -1.10 1.80 -7.72
N ALA A 61 -0.77 2.11 -8.98
CA ALA A 61 -0.64 1.06 -9.97
C ALA A 61 0.38 0.03 -9.47
N GLY A 62 0.15 -1.25 -9.80
CA GLY A 62 1.12 -2.31 -9.49
C GLY A 62 2.50 -1.99 -10.07
N ASN A 63 3.53 -2.68 -9.60
CA ASN A 63 4.88 -2.52 -10.16
C ASN A 63 5.08 -3.38 -11.41
N ARG A 64 6.22 -3.23 -12.08
CA ARG A 64 6.57 -4.03 -13.28
C ARG A 64 6.46 -5.54 -13.06
N LEU A 65 6.67 -6.03 -11.84
CA LEU A 65 6.56 -7.45 -11.49
C LEU A 65 5.11 -7.90 -11.30
N THR A 66 4.23 -7.00 -10.88
CA THR A 66 2.81 -7.28 -10.62
C THR A 66 1.89 -6.15 -11.10
N PRO A 67 1.87 -5.85 -12.41
CA PRO A 67 1.22 -4.65 -12.95
C PRO A 67 -0.30 -4.64 -12.74
N LEU A 68 -0.93 -5.82 -12.73
CA LEU A 68 -2.37 -6.01 -12.47
C LEU A 68 -2.68 -6.31 -10.99
N ARG A 69 -1.76 -5.99 -10.07
CA ARG A 69 -2.03 -6.05 -8.64
C ARG A 69 -1.73 -4.69 -8.00
N PRO A 70 -2.65 -3.72 -8.18
CA PRO A 70 -2.60 -2.43 -7.48
C PRO A 70 -2.44 -2.60 -5.97
N VAL A 71 -1.93 -1.54 -5.35
CA VAL A 71 -1.75 -1.49 -3.91
C VAL A 71 -2.36 -0.19 -3.41
N LEU A 72 -3.25 -0.29 -2.43
CA LEU A 72 -3.69 0.85 -1.66
C LEU A 72 -2.70 1.04 -0.51
N ALA A 73 -1.84 2.04 -0.62
CA ALA A 73 -0.84 2.36 0.38
C ALA A 73 -1.44 3.34 1.41
N PHE A 74 -1.37 2.94 2.68
CA PHE A 74 -1.79 3.74 3.82
C PHE A 74 -0.56 4.17 4.62
N HIS A 75 -0.32 5.47 4.67
CA HIS A 75 0.77 6.09 5.38
C HIS A 75 0.28 6.70 6.71
N ARG A 76 1.04 6.44 7.77
CA ARG A 76 0.83 7.06 9.09
C ARG A 76 2.15 7.51 9.68
N THR A 77 2.16 8.74 10.17
CA THR A 77 3.30 9.33 10.86
C THR A 77 3.11 9.24 12.38
N TYR A 78 4.19 8.88 13.05
CA TYR A 78 4.33 8.85 14.50
C TYR A 78 5.60 9.62 14.88
N GLU A 79 5.76 9.96 16.15
CA GLU A 79 6.96 10.68 16.63
C GLU A 79 8.26 9.92 16.29
N GLN A 80 8.22 8.58 16.28
CA GLN A 80 9.37 7.71 16.06
C GLN A 80 9.69 7.44 14.59
N GLY A 81 8.80 7.81 13.66
CA GLY A 81 8.92 7.51 12.24
C GLY A 81 7.57 7.26 11.58
N MET A 82 7.58 6.62 10.42
CA MET A 82 6.39 6.40 9.60
C MET A 82 6.16 4.92 9.36
N VAL A 83 4.89 4.54 9.25
CA VAL A 83 4.45 3.21 8.84
C VAL A 83 3.69 3.34 7.53
N ILE A 84 4.05 2.51 6.55
CA ILE A 84 3.33 2.41 5.27
C ILE A 84 2.82 0.99 5.12
N THR A 85 1.51 0.85 5.12
CA THR A 85 0.82 -0.43 4.96
C THR A 85 0.30 -0.53 3.53
N GLY A 86 0.74 -1.55 2.79
CA GLY A 86 0.21 -1.86 1.47
C GLY A 86 -0.94 -2.85 1.58
N VAL A 87 -2.14 -2.44 1.21
CA VAL A 87 -3.33 -3.29 1.12
C VAL A 87 -3.49 -3.81 -0.31
N SER A 88 -3.76 -5.10 -0.42
CA SER A 88 -4.05 -5.78 -1.68
C SER A 88 -5.32 -5.22 -2.31
N SER A 89 -5.24 -4.83 -3.58
CA SER A 89 -6.43 -4.43 -4.32
C SER A 89 -7.37 -5.59 -4.62
N TYR A 90 -6.99 -6.85 -4.39
CA TYR A 90 -7.82 -8.02 -4.69
C TYR A 90 -9.19 -7.95 -4.01
N TYR A 91 -9.23 -7.51 -2.74
CA TYR A 91 -10.48 -7.28 -2.04
C TYR A 91 -11.32 -6.19 -2.71
N LEU A 92 -10.69 -5.05 -3.05
CA LEU A 92 -11.36 -3.93 -3.70
C LEU A 92 -11.92 -4.29 -5.08
N THR A 93 -11.12 -4.96 -5.92
CA THR A 93 -11.56 -5.40 -7.26
C THR A 93 -12.68 -6.42 -7.16
N ASN A 94 -12.64 -7.33 -6.19
CA ASN A 94 -13.74 -8.27 -5.98
C ASN A 94 -15.03 -7.57 -5.55
N MET A 95 -14.94 -6.53 -4.70
CA MET A 95 -16.12 -5.72 -4.36
C MET A 95 -16.68 -5.00 -5.59
N LEU A 96 -15.83 -4.42 -6.44
CA LEU A 96 -16.25 -3.76 -7.67
C LEU A 96 -16.95 -4.76 -8.62
N ILE A 97 -16.40 -5.96 -8.81
CA ILE A 97 -17.03 -7.03 -9.63
C ILE A 97 -18.42 -7.39 -9.09
N LEU A 98 -18.58 -7.55 -7.77
CA LEU A 98 -19.87 -7.90 -7.16
C LEU A 98 -20.92 -6.80 -7.35
N LEU A 99 -20.48 -5.54 -7.40
CA LEU A 99 -21.35 -4.38 -7.53
C LEU A 99 -21.59 -3.96 -8.98
N ASP A 100 -20.81 -4.46 -9.94
CA ASP A 100 -20.90 -4.12 -11.37
C ASP A 100 -22.31 -4.37 -11.96
N ARG A 101 -23.04 -5.34 -11.40
CA ARG A 101 -24.46 -5.60 -11.74
C ARG A 101 -25.40 -4.41 -11.50
N TYR A 102 -24.98 -3.43 -10.69
CA TYR A 102 -25.72 -2.21 -10.38
C TYR A 102 -25.24 -0.99 -11.18
N GLY A 103 -24.26 -1.19 -12.06
CA GLY A 103 -23.60 -0.15 -12.86
C GLY A 103 -22.09 -0.20 -12.72
N LYS A 104 -21.38 0.36 -13.71
CA LYS A 104 -19.92 0.45 -13.66
C LYS A 104 -19.48 1.31 -12.49
N LEU A 105 -18.67 0.75 -11.60
CA LEU A 105 -18.14 1.43 -10.42
C LEU A 105 -16.62 1.54 -10.50
N TYR A 106 -16.12 2.63 -9.92
CA TYR A 106 -14.70 2.90 -9.79
C TYR A 106 -14.39 3.26 -8.34
N PHE A 107 -13.23 2.81 -7.83
CA PHE A 107 -12.74 3.20 -6.51
C PHE A 107 -11.74 4.34 -6.65
N HIS A 108 -12.09 5.53 -6.16
CA HIS A 108 -11.30 6.75 -6.32
C HIS A 108 -10.45 7.07 -5.09
N VAL A 109 -9.19 7.45 -5.33
CA VAL A 109 -8.28 8.03 -4.34
C VAL A 109 -7.55 9.20 -4.99
N GLY A 110 -7.99 10.41 -4.67
CA GLY A 110 -7.48 11.62 -5.32
C GLY A 110 -7.74 11.56 -6.83
N LYS A 111 -6.70 11.78 -7.62
CA LYS A 111 -6.77 11.69 -9.10
C LYS A 111 -6.78 10.25 -9.64
N ASN A 112 -6.45 9.25 -8.83
CA ASN A 112 -6.36 7.86 -9.28
C ASN A 112 -7.68 7.15 -9.07
N HIS A 113 -8.08 6.32 -10.03
CA HIS A 113 -9.25 5.44 -9.92
C HIS A 113 -8.89 4.02 -10.32
N LEU A 114 -9.48 3.06 -9.60
CA LEU A 114 -9.35 1.62 -9.81
C LEU A 114 -10.65 1.07 -10.39
N ASP A 115 -10.56 0.28 -11.44
CA ASP A 115 -11.69 -0.46 -12.03
C ASP A 115 -11.75 -1.92 -11.55
N GLU A 116 -12.80 -2.63 -11.98
CA GLU A 116 -13.05 -4.04 -11.66
C GLU A 116 -11.97 -4.99 -12.19
N THR A 117 -11.21 -4.58 -13.20
CA THR A 117 -10.15 -5.39 -13.83
C THR A 117 -8.80 -5.24 -13.12
N GLY A 118 -8.70 -4.32 -12.15
CA GLY A 118 -7.44 -4.03 -11.46
C GLY A 118 -6.58 -3.00 -12.18
N VAL A 119 -7.12 -2.27 -13.16
CA VAL A 119 -6.41 -1.18 -13.82
C VAL A 119 -6.55 0.09 -12.99
N VAL A 120 -5.42 0.79 -12.80
CA VAL A 120 -5.40 2.13 -12.19
C VAL A 120 -5.10 3.16 -13.26
N THR A 121 -5.99 4.13 -13.37
CA THR A 121 -5.88 5.28 -14.28
C THR A 121 -5.92 6.57 -13.48
N SER A 122 -5.27 7.62 -13.99
CA SER A 122 -5.28 8.94 -13.38
C SER A 122 -6.11 9.89 -14.23
N GLU A 123 -6.97 10.68 -13.59
CA GLU A 123 -7.56 11.85 -14.23
C GLU A 123 -6.44 12.89 -14.50
N PRO A 124 -6.49 13.58 -15.66
CA PRO A 124 -5.51 14.59 -16.04
C PRO A 124 -5.46 15.79 -15.08
#